data_AF-A0AAE0E9R4-F1
#
_entry.id   AF-A0AAE0E9R4-F1
#
_cell.length_a   1.000
_cell.length_b   1.000
_cell.length_c   1.000
_cell.angle_alpha   90.00
_cell.angle_beta   90.00
_cell.angle_gamma   90.00
#
_symmetry.space_group_name_H-M   'P 1'
#
loop_
_entity.id
_entity.type
_entity.pdbx_description
1 polymer ?
#
loop_
_entity_poly.entity_id
_entity_poly.type
_entity_poly.pdbx_seq_one_letter_code
_entity_poly.pdbx_strand_id
1 'polypeptide(L)'
;MSTPSSSSNRVLKLKSSDGEIFEVKQTVAVQSGVLKQMMEDGCTEGEIPLDNVDAPTLAKIIEWCNKHHDDNVEGHVLLEEKEKEKEKADLKRWESEFIDALTHDETYFLLIGSNYMDIKELLDCAAQKVADMVEGKSPEAIREMFNIQNDFTEEEEEAI
;
A
#
# COMPACT_ATOMS: atom_id res chain seq x y z
N MET A 1 -5.14 27.78 24.28
CA MET A 1 -6.23 26.99 23.69
C MET A 1 -6.44 27.52 22.29
N SER A 2 -5.97 26.80 21.27
CA SER A 2 -6.13 27.18 19.87
C SER A 2 -7.01 26.13 19.21
N THR A 3 -8.10 26.59 18.62
CA THR A 3 -9.17 25.80 18.00
C THR A 3 -8.63 24.92 16.86
N PRO A 4 -9.12 23.68 16.68
CA PRO A 4 -8.77 22.87 15.53
C PRO A 4 -9.49 23.44 14.30
N SER A 5 -8.74 24.06 13.40
CA SER A 5 -9.29 24.54 12.14
C SER A 5 -9.66 23.33 11.28
N SER A 6 -10.92 23.28 10.87
CA SER A 6 -11.48 22.32 9.92
C SER A 6 -10.53 22.10 8.74
N SER A 7 -9.90 20.92 8.68
CA SER A 7 -8.78 20.62 7.75
C SER A 7 -9.20 19.70 6.58
N SER A 8 -10.49 19.64 6.27
CA SER A 8 -11.06 18.60 5.39
C SER A 8 -10.68 18.70 3.90
N ASN A 9 -9.94 19.73 3.47
CA ASN A 9 -9.62 19.99 2.05
C ASN A 9 -8.14 20.31 1.76
N ARG A 10 -7.23 20.12 2.71
CA ARG A 10 -5.81 20.36 2.44
C ARG A 10 -5.26 19.24 1.54
N VAL A 11 -4.46 19.62 0.55
CA VAL A 11 -3.79 18.71 -0.39
C VAL A 11 -2.30 18.70 -0.08
N LEU A 12 -1.71 17.51 -0.07
CA LEU A 12 -0.29 17.26 0.10
C LEU A 12 0.34 17.02 -1.26
N LYS A 13 1.57 17.50 -1.45
CA LYS A 13 2.36 17.26 -2.65
C LYS A 13 3.42 16.22 -2.33
N LEU A 14 3.29 15.04 -2.90
CA LEU A 14 4.25 13.95 -2.76
C LEU A 14 5.11 13.92 -4.00
N LYS A 15 6.43 13.87 -3.85
CA LYS A 15 7.36 13.77 -4.97
C LYS A 15 7.98 12.38 -4.98
N SER A 16 7.77 11.60 -6.04
CA SER A 16 8.36 10.27 -6.20
C SER A 16 9.86 10.34 -6.48
N SER A 17 10.53 9.20 -6.40
CA SER A 17 11.98 9.06 -6.60
C SER A 17 12.46 9.43 -8.01
N ASP A 18 11.60 9.26 -9.01
CA ASP A 18 11.79 9.68 -10.41
C ASP A 18 11.40 11.16 -10.65
N GLY A 19 10.94 11.85 -9.61
CA GLY A 19 10.72 13.30 -9.60
C GLY A 19 9.32 13.74 -10.03
N GLU A 20 8.39 12.81 -10.26
CA GLU A 20 6.98 13.15 -10.50
C GLU A 20 6.31 13.63 -9.21
N ILE A 21 5.32 14.52 -9.34
CA ILE A 21 4.61 15.12 -8.21
C ILE A 21 3.15 14.68 -8.24
N PHE A 22 2.70 14.14 -7.12
CA PHE A 22 1.33 13.68 -6.88
C PHE A 22 0.65 14.57 -5.86
N GLU A 23 -0.58 14.97 -6.16
CA GLU A 23 -1.42 15.74 -5.26
C GLU A 23 -2.44 14.82 -4.58
N VAL A 24 -2.31 14.66 -3.25
CA VAL A 24 -3.13 13.73 -2.47
C VAL A 24 -3.87 14.49 -1.37
N LYS A 25 -5.17 14.25 -1.24
CA LYS A 25 -5.95 14.83 -0.14
C LYS A 25 -5.37 14.38 1.20
N GLN A 26 -5.30 15.30 2.17
CA GLN A 26 -4.84 15.00 3.53
C GLN A 26 -5.63 13.83 4.15
N THR A 27 -6.93 13.74 3.88
CA THR A 27 -7.82 12.69 4.40
C THR A 27 -7.49 11.31 3.83
N VAL A 28 -6.96 11.23 2.61
CA VAL A 28 -6.46 9.98 2.01
C VAL A 28 -5.07 9.66 2.54
N ALA A 29 -4.22 10.68 2.64
CA ALA A 29 -2.83 10.55 3.08
C ALA A 29 -2.67 10.10 4.55
N VAL A 30 -3.64 10.38 5.43
CA VAL A 30 -3.58 9.92 6.84
C VAL A 30 -3.62 8.40 6.99
N GLN A 31 -3.96 7.65 5.95
CA GLN A 31 -3.87 6.18 5.94
C GLN A 31 -2.41 5.71 5.98
N SER A 32 -1.48 6.53 5.49
CA SER A 32 -0.04 6.29 5.65
C SER A 32 0.40 6.74 7.04
N GLY A 33 0.99 5.84 7.82
CA GLY A 33 1.56 6.16 9.13
C GLY A 33 2.65 7.24 9.03
N VAL A 34 3.49 7.17 8.00
CA VAL A 34 4.55 8.16 7.74
C VAL A 34 3.98 9.54 7.47
N LEU A 35 3.04 9.65 6.51
CA LEU A 35 2.45 10.95 6.18
C LEU A 35 1.64 11.52 7.34
N LYS A 36 0.94 10.67 8.09
CA LYS A 36 0.22 11.07 9.30
C LYS A 36 1.17 11.69 10.34
N GLN A 37 2.31 11.06 10.61
CA GLN A 37 3.30 11.60 11.54
C GLN A 37 3.89 12.94 11.02
N MET A 38 4.24 13.02 9.74
CA MET A 38 4.74 14.26 9.13
C MET A 38 3.74 15.41 9.23
N MET A 39 2.44 15.11 9.13
CA MET A 39 1.38 16.08 9.30
C MET A 39 1.25 16.57 10.74
N GLU A 40 1.35 15.66 11.72
CA GLU A 40 1.33 16.00 13.15
C GLU A 40 2.52 16.88 13.54
N ASP A 41 3.69 16.63 12.93
CA ASP A 41 4.90 17.43 13.12
C ASP A 41 4.89 18.77 12.36
N GLY A 42 3.87 19.03 11.53
CA GLY A 42 3.76 20.24 10.73
C GLY A 42 4.71 20.31 9.52
N CYS A 43 5.40 19.21 9.20
CA CYS A 43 6.40 19.10 8.13
C CYS A 43 5.79 18.88 6.74
N THR A 44 4.59 19.44 6.49
CA THR A 44 3.83 19.27 5.24
C THR A 44 3.68 20.56 4.45
N GLU A 45 4.52 21.55 4.75
CA GLU A 45 4.62 22.79 4.01
C GLU A 45 5.60 22.61 2.83
N GLY A 46 5.08 22.18 1.68
CA GLY A 46 5.86 22.02 0.45
C GLY A 46 5.70 20.65 -0.22
N GLU A 47 6.73 20.25 -0.95
CA GLU A 47 6.84 18.94 -1.60
C GLU A 47 7.50 17.96 -0.62
N ILE A 48 6.85 16.82 -0.37
CA ILE A 48 7.36 15.73 0.46
C ILE A 48 8.10 14.74 -0.45
N PRO A 49 9.43 14.64 -0.37
CA PRO A 49 10.19 13.69 -1.18
C PRO A 49 10.03 12.25 -0.66
N LEU A 50 9.68 11.33 -1.57
CA LEU A 50 9.55 9.90 -1.35
C LEU A 50 10.61 9.19 -2.20
N ASP A 51 11.88 9.33 -1.80
CA ASP A 51 13.04 8.86 -2.57
C ASP A 51 13.07 7.33 -2.78
N ASN A 52 12.29 6.57 -2.01
CA ASN A 52 12.22 5.11 -2.07
C ASN A 52 11.00 4.59 -2.85
N VAL A 53 10.17 5.47 -3.43
CA VAL A 53 8.95 5.07 -4.14
C VAL A 53 8.93 5.77 -5.50
N ASP A 54 8.89 4.99 -6.58
CA ASP A 54 8.76 5.51 -7.95
C ASP A 54 7.33 5.96 -8.26
N ALA A 55 7.13 6.72 -9.34
CA ALA A 55 5.82 7.21 -9.74
C ALA A 55 4.77 6.09 -9.93
N PRO A 56 5.04 4.96 -10.63
CA PRO A 56 4.02 3.94 -10.85
C PRO A 56 3.60 3.24 -9.56
N THR A 57 4.52 2.99 -8.61
CA THR A 57 4.16 2.41 -7.31
C THR A 57 3.40 3.42 -6.48
N LEU A 58 3.84 4.69 -6.46
CA LEU A 58 3.15 5.74 -5.72
C LEU A 58 1.71 5.94 -6.22
N ALA A 59 1.50 5.92 -7.54
CA ALA A 59 0.16 6.00 -8.14
C ALA A 59 -0.76 4.87 -7.65
N LYS A 60 -0.26 3.63 -7.58
CA LYS A 60 -1.01 2.47 -7.08
C LYS A 60 -1.32 2.55 -5.59
N ILE A 61 -0.36 3.00 -4.79
CA ILE A 61 -0.57 3.25 -3.35
C ILE A 61 -1.66 4.30 -3.16
N ILE A 62 -1.61 5.38 -3.94
CA ILE A 62 -2.63 6.44 -3.90
C ILE A 62 -4.00 5.92 -4.35
N GLU A 63 -4.07 5.11 -5.40
CA GLU A 63 -5.31 4.46 -5.85
C GLU A 63 -5.91 3.60 -4.74
N TRP A 64 -5.09 2.76 -4.11
CA TRP A 64 -5.50 1.94 -2.97
C TRP A 64 -6.04 2.79 -1.82
N CYS A 65 -5.29 3.82 -1.41
CA CYS A 65 -5.72 4.70 -0.33
C CYS A 65 -7.02 5.44 -0.69
N ASN A 66 -7.21 5.88 -1.93
CA ASN A 66 -8.47 6.52 -2.34
C ASN A 66 -9.65 5.55 -2.27
N LYS A 67 -9.44 4.28 -2.61
CA LYS A 67 -10.49 3.26 -2.54
C LYS A 67 -10.88 2.90 -1.11
N HIS A 68 -9.90 2.88 -0.21
CA HIS A 68 -10.06 2.64 1.23
C HIS A 68 -10.41 3.91 2.01
N HIS A 69 -10.38 5.06 1.34
CA HIS A 69 -10.81 6.30 1.91
C HIS A 69 -12.34 6.31 1.96
N ASP A 70 -12.86 6.19 3.17
CA ASP A 70 -14.29 6.29 3.43
C ASP A 70 -14.69 7.79 3.34
N ASP A 71 -14.96 8.28 2.12
CA ASP A 71 -15.49 9.63 1.90
C ASP A 71 -16.89 9.81 2.53
N ASN A 72 -17.51 8.75 3.07
CA ASN A 72 -18.92 8.67 3.39
C ASN A 72 -19.24 8.51 4.89
N VAL A 73 -18.31 8.93 5.76
CA VAL A 73 -18.51 8.91 7.22
C VAL A 73 -19.79 9.66 7.66
N GLU A 74 -20.26 10.65 6.89
CA GLU A 74 -21.53 11.34 7.18
C GLU A 74 -22.79 10.61 6.67
N GLY A 75 -22.69 9.74 5.65
CA GLY A 75 -23.82 8.98 5.10
C GLY A 75 -23.98 7.56 5.69
N HIS A 76 -22.93 7.00 6.26
CA HIS A 76 -22.88 5.60 6.75
C HIS A 76 -23.61 5.35 8.08
N VAL A 77 -24.09 6.40 8.75
CA VAL A 77 -24.86 6.29 9.99
C VAL A 77 -26.26 5.72 9.75
N LEU A 78 -26.76 5.71 8.50
CA LEU A 78 -28.11 5.25 8.16
C LEU A 78 -28.19 3.98 7.28
N LEU A 79 -27.06 3.39 6.87
CA LEU A 79 -27.07 2.18 6.04
C LEU A 79 -27.44 0.94 6.85
N GLU A 80 -28.29 0.08 6.29
CA GLU A 80 -28.65 -1.21 6.88
C GLU A 80 -27.41 -2.11 7.01
N GLU A 81 -27.38 -3.00 8.02
CA GLU A 81 -26.24 -3.91 8.25
C GLU A 81 -25.86 -4.72 6.99
N LYS A 82 -26.87 -5.10 6.18
CA LYS A 82 -26.68 -5.80 4.91
C LYS A 82 -25.97 -4.98 3.84
N GLU A 83 -26.19 -3.67 3.81
CA GLU A 83 -25.52 -2.77 2.85
C GLU A 83 -24.04 -2.60 3.21
N LYS A 84 -23.74 -2.50 4.51
CA LYS A 84 -22.35 -2.46 5.02
C LYS A 84 -21.61 -3.76 4.75
N GLU A 85 -22.26 -4.92 4.91
CA GLU A 85 -21.68 -6.22 4.57
C GLU A 85 -21.38 -6.32 3.08
N LYS A 86 -22.31 -5.84 2.23
CA LYS A 86 -22.12 -5.83 0.78
C LYS A 86 -20.97 -4.93 0.36
N GLU A 87 -20.88 -3.72 0.91
CA GLU A 87 -19.78 -2.80 0.61
C GLU A 87 -18.42 -3.37 1.01
N LYS A 88 -18.33 -4.02 2.18
CA LYS A 88 -17.12 -4.75 2.60
C LYS A 88 -16.79 -5.91 1.66
N ALA A 89 -17.79 -6.63 1.16
CA ALA A 89 -17.57 -7.70 0.20
C ALA A 89 -17.10 -7.17 -1.16
N ASP A 90 -17.69 -6.08 -1.63
CA ASP A 90 -17.31 -5.40 -2.87
C ASP A 90 -15.88 -4.80 -2.77
N LEU A 91 -15.52 -4.25 -1.60
CA LEU A 91 -14.17 -3.79 -1.32
C LEU A 91 -13.18 -4.96 -1.38
N LYS A 92 -13.43 -6.04 -0.64
CA LYS A 92 -12.57 -7.24 -0.65
C LYS A 92 -12.38 -7.84 -2.03
N ARG A 93 -13.44 -7.83 -2.84
CA ARG A 93 -13.36 -8.29 -4.23
C ARG A 93 -12.44 -7.38 -5.05
N TRP A 94 -12.60 -6.07 -4.92
CA TRP A 94 -11.73 -5.11 -5.60
C TRP A 94 -10.29 -5.24 -5.13
N GLU A 95 -10.04 -5.44 -3.83
CA GLU A 95 -8.70 -5.68 -3.28
C GLU A 95 -8.04 -6.89 -3.95
N SER A 96 -8.77 -8.02 -4.06
CA SER A 96 -8.29 -9.21 -4.77
C SER A 96 -7.99 -8.90 -6.23
N GLU A 97 -8.92 -8.27 -6.96
CA GLU A 97 -8.74 -7.95 -8.38
C GLU A 97 -7.56 -6.99 -8.60
N PHE A 98 -7.38 -6.00 -7.73
CA PHE A 98 -6.27 -5.05 -7.75
C PHE A 98 -4.94 -5.76 -7.54
N ILE A 99 -4.85 -6.60 -6.51
CA ILE A 99 -3.64 -7.34 -6.17
C ILE A 99 -3.33 -8.37 -7.26
N ASP A 100 -4.32 -9.13 -7.73
CA ASP A 100 -4.16 -10.15 -8.78
C ASP A 100 -3.66 -9.56 -10.11
N ALA A 101 -4.10 -8.36 -10.46
CA ALA A 101 -3.69 -7.66 -11.67
C ALA A 101 -2.21 -7.25 -11.69
N LEU A 102 -1.54 -7.18 -10.52
CA LEU A 102 -0.14 -6.78 -10.42
C LEU A 102 0.81 -7.83 -11.02
N THR A 103 1.87 -7.38 -11.67
CA THR A 103 2.98 -8.28 -12.04
C THR A 103 3.83 -8.63 -10.80
N HIS A 104 4.80 -9.55 -10.99
CA HIS A 104 5.74 -9.90 -9.93
C HIS A 104 6.55 -8.68 -9.46
N ASP A 105 7.15 -7.95 -10.41
CA ASP A 105 7.95 -6.74 -10.10
C ASP A 105 7.09 -5.68 -9.42
N GLU A 106 5.87 -5.46 -9.91
CA GLU A 106 4.95 -4.48 -9.32
C GLU A 106 4.53 -4.87 -7.91
N THR A 107 4.32 -6.16 -7.64
CA THR A 107 4.01 -6.66 -6.29
C THR A 107 5.20 -6.45 -5.35
N TYR A 108 6.42 -6.66 -5.83
CA TYR A 108 7.65 -6.42 -5.07
C TYR A 108 7.82 -4.93 -4.73
N PHE A 109 7.68 -4.03 -5.71
CA PHE A 109 7.75 -2.59 -5.46
C PHE A 109 6.62 -2.12 -4.56
N LEU A 110 5.40 -2.66 -4.73
CA LEU A 110 4.27 -2.34 -3.86
C LEU A 110 4.52 -2.80 -2.42
N LEU A 111 5.11 -3.97 -2.20
CA LEU A 111 5.48 -4.47 -0.88
C LEU A 111 6.45 -3.51 -0.17
N ILE A 112 7.51 -3.10 -0.87
CA ILE A 112 8.52 -2.17 -0.33
C ILE A 112 7.92 -0.79 -0.09
N GLY A 113 7.17 -0.26 -1.07
CA GLY A 113 6.53 1.04 -0.98
C GLY A 113 5.49 1.12 0.15
N SER A 114 4.71 0.05 0.34
CA SER A 114 3.71 -0.02 1.40
C SER A 114 4.33 -0.12 2.78
N ASN A 115 5.43 -0.86 2.92
CA ASN A 115 6.22 -0.90 4.15
C ASN A 115 6.85 0.48 4.44
N TYR A 116 7.40 1.14 3.41
CA TYR A 116 8.00 2.47 3.55
C TYR A 116 6.96 3.52 3.96
N MET A 117 5.75 3.47 3.39
CA MET A 117 4.66 4.40 3.70
C MET A 117 3.89 4.02 4.98
N ASP A 118 4.23 2.89 5.62
CA ASP A 118 3.53 2.34 6.78
C ASP A 118 2.01 2.19 6.54
N ILE A 119 1.66 1.47 5.47
CA ILE A 119 0.26 1.13 5.12
C ILE A 119 0.07 -0.37 5.32
N LYS A 120 -0.30 -0.76 6.54
CA LYS A 120 -0.35 -2.15 6.97
C LYS A 120 -1.28 -3.04 6.12
N GLU A 121 -2.47 -2.55 5.77
CA GLU A 121 -3.45 -3.34 5.00
C GLU A 121 -2.91 -3.68 3.60
N LEU A 122 -2.33 -2.70 2.91
CA LEU A 122 -1.70 -2.90 1.61
C LEU A 122 -0.46 -3.79 1.68
N LEU A 123 0.34 -3.65 2.74
CA LEU A 123 1.49 -4.51 3.01
C LEU A 123 1.06 -5.97 3.21
N ASP A 124 0.02 -6.21 4.02
CA ASP A 124 -0.52 -7.55 4.29
C ASP A 124 -1.06 -8.19 2.99
N CYS A 125 -1.77 -7.42 2.15
CA CYS A 125 -2.27 -7.89 0.86
C CYS A 125 -1.15 -8.24 -0.13
N ALA A 126 -0.14 -7.39 -0.26
CA ALA A 126 1.02 -7.65 -1.12
C ALA A 126 1.83 -8.86 -0.62
N ALA A 127 2.01 -8.99 0.71
CA ALA A 127 2.68 -10.13 1.32
C ALA A 127 1.92 -11.44 1.09
N GLN A 128 0.58 -11.41 1.19
CA GLN A 128 -0.26 -12.58 0.91
C GLN A 128 -0.09 -13.04 -0.54
N LYS A 129 -0.08 -12.12 -1.51
CA LYS A 129 0.17 -12.48 -2.92
C LYS A 129 1.54 -13.13 -3.12
N VAL A 130 2.58 -12.62 -2.45
CA VAL A 130 3.91 -13.24 -2.49
C VAL A 130 3.87 -14.65 -1.89
N ALA A 131 3.15 -14.85 -0.78
CA ALA A 131 2.96 -16.16 -0.16
C ALA A 131 2.24 -17.14 -1.12
N ASP A 132 1.16 -16.70 -1.77
CA ASP A 132 0.40 -17.50 -2.74
C ASP A 132 1.24 -17.85 -3.97
N MET A 133 2.16 -16.97 -4.38
CA MET A 133 3.12 -17.25 -5.45
C MET A 133 4.15 -18.31 -5.07
N VAL A 134 4.48 -18.44 -3.79
CA VAL A 134 5.46 -19.40 -3.25
C VAL A 134 4.79 -20.73 -2.92
N GLU A 135 3.50 -20.72 -2.54
CA GLU A 135 2.77 -21.90 -2.10
C GLU A 135 2.80 -23.02 -3.17
N GLY A 136 3.18 -24.22 -2.74
CA GLY A 136 3.23 -25.41 -3.58
C GLY A 136 4.38 -25.47 -4.59
N LYS A 137 5.28 -24.48 -4.62
CA LYS A 137 6.49 -24.52 -5.47
C LYS A 137 7.66 -25.17 -4.74
N SER A 138 8.55 -25.80 -5.52
CA SER A 138 9.79 -26.33 -4.98
C SER A 138 10.78 -25.20 -4.68
N PRO A 139 11.76 -25.41 -3.78
CA PRO A 139 12.82 -24.44 -3.49
C PRO A 139 13.53 -23.94 -4.76
N GLU A 140 13.78 -24.80 -5.74
CA GLU A 140 14.44 -24.45 -7.00
C GLU A 140 13.55 -23.54 -7.86
N ALA A 141 12.26 -23.83 -7.95
CA ALA A 141 11.31 -23.00 -8.70
C ALA A 141 11.13 -21.62 -8.04
N ILE A 142 11.17 -21.56 -6.71
CA ILE A 142 11.15 -20.29 -5.96
C ILE A 142 12.44 -19.51 -6.25
N ARG A 143 13.60 -20.18 -6.18
CA ARG A 143 14.91 -19.56 -6.47
C ARG A 143 14.94 -18.98 -7.89
N GLU A 144 14.47 -19.73 -8.89
CA GLU A 144 14.38 -19.24 -10.26
C GLU A 144 13.42 -18.05 -10.38
N MET A 145 12.24 -18.13 -9.77
CA MET A 145 11.21 -17.09 -9.88
C MET A 145 11.63 -15.76 -9.25
N PHE A 146 12.29 -15.80 -8.09
CA PHE A 146 12.80 -14.60 -7.41
C PHE A 146 14.25 -14.28 -7.79
N ASN A 147 14.83 -15.02 -8.73
CA ASN A 147 16.21 -14.87 -9.17
C ASN A 147 17.22 -14.90 -7.99
N ILE A 148 16.98 -15.81 -7.03
CA ILE A 148 17.79 -16.04 -5.84
C ILE A 148 18.87 -17.06 -6.17
N GLN A 149 20.13 -16.73 -5.87
CA GLN A 149 21.25 -17.66 -6.01
C GLN A 149 21.17 -18.72 -4.89
N ASN A 150 21.34 -20.00 -5.24
CA ASN A 150 21.52 -21.04 -4.25
C ASN A 150 22.88 -20.85 -3.55
N ASP A 151 22.85 -20.61 -2.24
CA ASP A 151 24.01 -20.43 -1.38
C ASP A 151 24.34 -21.67 -0.53
N PHE A 152 23.53 -22.73 -0.63
CA PHE A 152 23.79 -24.01 0.01
C PHE A 152 24.81 -24.84 -0.77
N THR A 153 25.64 -25.57 -0.04
CA THR A 153 26.40 -26.70 -0.60
C THR A 153 25.49 -27.92 -0.77
N GLU A 154 25.87 -28.87 -1.65
CA GLU A 154 25.09 -30.10 -1.88
C GLU A 154 24.82 -30.87 -0.57
N GLU A 155 25.79 -30.91 0.33
CA GLU A 155 25.67 -31.60 1.63
C GLU A 155 24.69 -30.89 2.60
N GLU A 156 24.58 -29.56 2.51
CA GLU A 156 23.61 -28.79 3.30
C GLU A 156 22.19 -28.88 2.70
N GLU A 157 22.07 -29.01 1.37
CA GLU A 157 20.79 -29.18 0.69
C GLU A 157 20.16 -30.56 0.94
N GLU A 158 20.97 -31.62 1.04
CA GLU A 158 20.49 -32.97 1.39
C GLU A 158 20.06 -33.10 2.88
N ALA A 159 20.45 -32.15 3.74
CA ALA A 159 20.19 -32.20 5.18
C ALA A 159 18.92 -31.45 5.64
N ILE A 160 18.23 -30.74 4.73
CA ILE A 160 17.03 -29.91 4.98
C ILE A 160 15.78 -30.62 4.45
#